data_AF-A0AAE1HUC5-F1
#
_entry.id   AF-A0AAE1HUC5-F1
#
_cell.length_a   1.000
_cell.length_b   1.000
_cell.length_c   1.000
_cell.angle_alpha   90.00
_cell.angle_beta   90.00
_cell.angle_gamma   90.00
#
_symmetry.space_group_name_H-M   'P 1'
#
loop_
_entity.id
_entity.type
_entity.pdbx_description
1 polymer ?
#
loop_
_entity_poly.entity_id
_entity_poly.type
_entity_poly.pdbx_seq_one_letter_code
_entity_poly.pdbx_strand_id
1 'polypeptide(L)'
;MECYNTLFSGTGIHWKDEGNGISWSDYPKGNTLFVFDLSPDLSASEPHWNLQRQGTMRLDLRFAEPLAQPINCVVYAEFQNLIEIDKDRNVIVDYSV
;
A
#
# COMPACT_ATOMS: atom_id res chain seq x y z
N MET A 1 -6.52 -4.45 17.25
CA MET A 1 -5.20 -3.93 17.69
C MET A 1 -4.17 -4.05 16.59
N GLU A 2 -4.06 -5.24 15.98
CA GLU A 2 -3.11 -5.51 14.90
C GLU A 2 -3.32 -4.63 13.66
N CYS A 3 -4.56 -4.42 13.20
CA CYS A 3 -4.81 -3.64 11.98
C CYS A 3 -4.41 -2.17 12.08
N TYR A 4 -4.53 -1.54 13.26
CA TYR A 4 -4.04 -0.17 13.41
C TYR A 4 -2.51 -0.12 13.39
N ASN A 5 -1.84 -1.17 13.89
CA ASN A 5 -0.39 -1.25 13.82
C ASN A 5 0.11 -1.35 12.38
N THR A 6 -0.62 -2.04 11.50
CA THR A 6 -0.23 -2.14 10.08
C THR A 6 -0.20 -0.79 9.39
N LEU A 7 -0.98 0.19 9.85
CA LEU A 7 -0.90 1.56 9.36
C LEU A 7 0.48 2.19 9.58
N PHE A 8 1.18 1.85 10.66
CA PHE A 8 2.52 2.38 10.95
C PHE A 8 3.59 1.57 10.24
N SER A 9 3.54 0.23 10.34
CA SER A 9 4.56 -0.63 9.74
C SER A 9 4.50 -0.60 8.21
N GLY A 10 3.30 -0.58 7.63
CA GLY A 10 3.11 -0.61 6.17
C GLY A 10 3.32 0.74 5.48
N THR A 11 3.28 1.86 6.21
CA THR A 11 3.64 3.19 5.67
C THR A 11 5.09 3.57 5.97
N GLY A 12 5.84 2.71 6.67
CA GLY A 12 7.24 2.95 7.01
C GLY A 12 7.48 4.07 8.01
N ILE A 13 6.44 4.60 8.65
CA ILE A 13 6.56 5.59 9.73
C ILE A 13 6.79 4.93 11.10
N HIS A 14 6.73 3.60 11.16
CA HIS A 14 6.99 2.88 12.39
C HIS A 14 8.40 3.21 12.89
N TRP A 15 8.49 3.68 14.14
CA TRP A 15 9.73 4.18 14.78
C TRP A 15 10.28 5.51 14.24
N LYS A 16 9.55 6.23 13.39
CA LYS A 16 9.89 7.58 12.94
C LYS A 16 9.09 8.63 13.73
N ASP A 17 9.62 9.85 13.80
CA ASP A 17 8.89 11.01 14.36
C ASP A 17 7.96 11.62 13.31
N GLU A 18 7.11 10.76 12.73
CA GLU A 18 6.18 11.08 11.65
C GLU A 18 4.78 10.54 11.96
N GLY A 19 3.76 11.33 11.66
CA GLY A 19 2.36 10.98 11.89
C GLY A 19 1.61 10.73 10.58
N ASN A 20 0.59 9.88 10.64
CA ASN A 20 -0.33 9.60 9.52
C ASN A 20 -1.67 10.37 9.63
N GLY A 21 -1.83 11.24 10.64
CA GLY A 21 -3.04 12.03 10.85
C GLY A 21 -4.27 11.26 11.34
N ILE A 22 -4.15 9.95 11.62
CA ILE A 22 -5.26 9.11 12.06
C ILE A 22 -5.00 8.66 13.50
N SER A 23 -5.78 9.17 14.43
CA SER A 23 -5.69 8.75 15.83
C SER A 23 -6.29 7.35 16.01
N TRP A 24 -5.87 6.65 17.07
CA TRP A 24 -6.48 5.39 17.50
C TRP A 24 -8.00 5.49 17.65
N SER A 25 -8.49 6.63 18.14
CA SER A 25 -9.92 6.85 18.35
C SER A 25 -10.69 7.12 17.05
N ASP A 26 -10.01 7.62 16.01
CA ASP A 26 -10.62 7.96 14.71
C ASP A 26 -10.58 6.81 13.72
N TYR A 27 -9.63 5.89 13.89
CA TYR A 27 -9.48 4.70 13.07
C TYR A 27 -10.81 3.92 12.92
N PRO A 28 -11.54 3.53 13.99
CA PRO A 28 -12.80 2.80 13.84
C PRO A 28 -13.97 3.64 13.29
N LYS A 29 -13.83 4.97 13.15
CA LYS A 29 -14.90 5.88 12.71
C LYS A 29 -14.94 6.05 11.18
N GLY A 30 -14.39 5.10 10.44
CA GLY A 30 -14.33 5.15 8.97
C GLY A 30 -13.01 5.67 8.42
N ASN A 31 -12.01 5.95 9.26
CA ASN A 31 -10.64 6.28 8.85
C ASN A 31 -9.73 5.04 8.86
N THR A 32 -10.30 3.87 8.57
CA THR A 32 -9.59 2.59 8.59
C THR A 32 -8.82 2.41 7.28
N LEU A 33 -7.49 2.26 7.36
CA LEU A 33 -6.67 1.80 6.24
C LEU A 33 -5.99 0.47 6.59
N PHE A 34 -6.29 -0.56 5.81
CA PHE A 34 -5.55 -1.81 5.87
C PHE A 34 -4.35 -1.71 4.94
N VAL A 35 -3.17 -1.52 5.53
CA VAL A 35 -1.93 -1.41 4.77
C VAL A 35 -1.24 -2.77 4.74
N PHE A 36 -0.83 -3.18 3.55
CA PHE A 36 -0.14 -4.44 3.28
C PHE A 36 1.18 -4.14 2.58
N ASP A 37 2.29 -4.57 3.18
CA ASP A 37 3.56 -4.64 2.46
C ASP A 37 3.63 -5.99 1.74
N LEU A 38 3.62 -5.93 0.41
CA LEU A 38 3.69 -7.10 -0.48
C LEU A 38 5.08 -7.27 -1.09
N SER A 39 6.06 -6.46 -0.69
CA SER A 39 7.44 -6.65 -1.09
C SER A 39 8.00 -7.94 -0.47
N PRO A 40 8.82 -8.72 -1.19
CA PRO A 40 9.33 -10.01 -0.70
C PRO A 40 10.11 -9.94 0.62
N ASP A 41 10.70 -8.80 0.92
CA ASP A 41 11.58 -8.54 2.06
C ASP A 41 11.01 -7.52 3.05
N LEU A 42 9.74 -7.10 2.88
CA LEU A 42 9.05 -6.11 3.71
C LEU A 42 9.77 -4.75 3.75
N SER A 43 10.31 -4.35 2.61
CA SER A 43 11.05 -3.10 2.43
C SER A 43 10.29 -2.07 1.59
N ALA A 44 8.95 -2.13 1.53
CA ALA A 44 8.20 -1.25 0.62
C ALA A 44 8.44 0.25 0.86
N SER A 45 8.79 0.63 2.10
CA SER A 45 9.09 2.02 2.48
C SER A 45 10.57 2.37 2.49
N GLU A 46 11.44 1.46 2.03
CA GLU A 46 12.89 1.65 1.94
C GLU A 46 13.33 1.74 0.48
N PRO A 47 14.47 2.40 0.18
CA PRO A 47 15.01 2.51 -1.18
C PRO A 47 15.69 1.22 -1.63
N HIS A 48 15.03 0.08 -1.41
CA HIS A 48 15.51 -1.23 -1.84
C HIS A 48 14.70 -1.70 -3.04
N TRP A 49 15.40 -2.08 -4.10
CA TRP A 49 14.79 -2.51 -5.34
C TRP A 49 14.63 -4.03 -5.34
N ASN A 50 13.39 -4.48 -5.34
CA ASN A 50 13.08 -5.90 -5.46
C ASN A 50 12.93 -6.30 -6.93
N LEU A 51 13.35 -7.51 -7.27
CA LEU A 51 13.08 -8.05 -8.62
C LEU A 51 11.57 -8.09 -8.84
N GLN A 52 11.10 -7.39 -9.86
CA GLN A 52 9.68 -7.32 -10.18
C GLN A 52 9.15 -8.71 -10.53
N ARG A 53 8.09 -9.13 -9.83
CA ARG A 53 7.40 -10.40 -10.07
C ARG A 53 5.95 -10.10 -10.40
N GLN A 54 5.47 -10.72 -11.46
CA GLN A 54 4.05 -10.65 -11.83
C GLN A 54 3.27 -11.74 -11.10
N GLY A 55 2.06 -11.39 -10.67
CA GLY A 55 1.16 -12.30 -9.99
C GLY A 55 -0.25 -11.74 -9.93
N THR A 56 -1.20 -12.58 -9.52
CA THR A 56 -2.59 -12.18 -9.34
C THR A 56 -2.85 -11.91 -7.86
N MET A 57 -3.39 -10.74 -7.55
CA MET A 57 -3.89 -10.41 -6.22
C MET A 57 -5.42 -10.47 -6.21
N ARG A 58 -5.99 -11.10 -5.18
CA ARG A 58 -7.43 -11.12 -4.93
C ARG A 58 -7.70 -10.64 -3.52
N LEU A 59 -8.60 -9.67 -3.39
CA LEU A 59 -9.07 -9.15 -2.11
C LEU A 59 -10.54 -9.53 -1.93
N ASP A 60 -10.82 -10.40 -0.96
CA ASP A 60 -12.19 -10.74 -0.55
C ASP A 60 -12.51 -10.03 0.78
N LEU A 61 -13.61 -9.29 0.81
CA LEU A 61 -14.05 -8.51 1.98
C LEU A 61 -15.42 -9.00 2.43
N ARG A 62 -15.60 -9.13 3.75
CA ARG A 62 -16.88 -9.48 4.35
C ARG A 62 -17.14 -8.59 5.56
N PHE A 63 -18.30 -7.95 5.58
CA PHE A 63 -18.79 -7.22 6.75
C PHE A 63 -19.44 -8.22 7.72
N ALA A 64 -19.17 -8.06 9.01
CA ALA A 64 -19.77 -8.90 10.05
C ALA A 64 -21.29 -8.70 10.12
N GLU A 65 -21.73 -7.44 9.96
CA GLU A 65 -23.12 -7.03 9.96
C GLU A 65 -23.49 -6.35 8.63
N PRO A 66 -24.76 -6.37 8.22
CA PRO A 66 -25.25 -5.60 7.07
C PRO A 66 -24.96 -4.11 7.23
N LEU A 67 -24.48 -3.46 6.15
CA LEU A 67 -24.22 -2.03 6.16
C LEU A 67 -25.55 -1.24 6.15
N ALA A 68 -25.69 -0.28 7.05
CA ALA A 68 -26.86 0.59 7.13
C ALA A 68 -27.01 1.51 5.90
N GLN A 69 -25.90 1.79 5.21
CA GLN A 69 -25.85 2.61 4.00
C GLN A 69 -24.76 2.07 3.05
N PRO A 70 -24.87 2.29 1.74
CA PRO A 70 -23.80 1.98 0.80
C PRO A 70 -22.51 2.71 1.18
N ILE A 71 -21.36 2.04 1.05
CA ILE A 71 -20.05 2.64 1.27
C ILE A 71 -19.17 2.44 0.04
N ASN A 72 -18.20 3.35 -0.14
CA ASN A 72 -17.15 3.20 -1.15
C ASN A 72 -15.89 2.64 -0.50
N CYS A 73 -15.37 1.56 -1.06
CA CYS A 73 -14.06 1.03 -0.68
C CYS A 73 -13.03 1.51 -1.70
N VAL A 74 -12.02 2.23 -1.24
CA VAL A 74 -10.90 2.68 -2.08
C VAL A 74 -9.75 1.69 -1.90
N VAL A 75 -9.24 1.17 -3.03
CA VAL A 75 -8.03 0.36 -3.06
C VAL A 75 -6.95 1.18 -3.74
N TYR A 76 -5.85 1.38 -3.03
CA TYR A 76 -4.67 2.08 -3.51
C TYR A 76 -3.48 1.12 -3.45
N ALA A 77 -2.62 1.16 -4.46
CA ALA A 77 -1.42 0.35 -4.52
C ALA A 77 -0.27 1.17 -5.13
N GLU A 78 0.91 1.00 -4.56
CA GLU A 78 2.16 1.61 -4.98
C GLU A 78 3.13 0.51 -5.39
N PHE A 79 3.83 0.71 -6.52
CA PHE A 79 4.78 -0.25 -7.05
C PHE A 79 5.97 0.50 -7.67
N GLN A 80 7.11 -0.18 -7.70
CA GLN A 80 8.31 0.28 -8.39
C GLN A 80 8.16 0.03 -9.90
N ASN A 81 8.45 1.06 -10.72
CA ASN A 81 8.49 0.98 -12.19
C ASN A 81 9.89 1.36 -12.69
N LEU A 82 10.36 0.68 -13.73
CA LEU A 82 11.66 0.90 -14.36
C LEU A 82 11.53 1.83 -15.58
N ILE A 83 12.35 2.89 -15.58
CA ILE A 83 12.56 3.76 -16.73
C ILE A 83 14.02 3.61 -17.16
N GLU A 84 14.23 3.05 -18.35
CA GLU A 84 15.54 2.92 -18.98
C GLU A 84 15.73 4.03 -20.02
N ILE A 85 16.87 4.73 -19.96
CA ILE A 85 17.28 5.72 -20.96
C ILE A 85 18.55 5.21 -21.62
N ASP A 86 18.46 4.90 -22.92
CA ASP A 86 19.60 4.40 -23.66
C ASP A 86 20.57 5.53 -24.08
N LYS A 87 21.71 5.14 -24.66
CA LYS A 87 22.72 6.08 -25.17
C LYS A 87 22.20 7.03 -26.26
N ASP A 88 21.12 6.64 -26.95
CA ASP A 88 20.49 7.38 -28.03
C ASP A 88 19.32 8.24 -27.52
N ARG A 89 19.12 8.29 -26.20
CA ARG A 89 18.06 9.01 -25.47
C ARG A 89 16.66 8.47 -25.72
N ASN A 90 16.54 7.22 -26.13
CA ASN A 90 15.24 6.54 -26.14
C ASN A 90 14.83 6.23 -24.70
N VAL A 91 13.56 6.51 -24.40
CA VAL A 91 12.97 6.23 -23.09
C VAL A 91 12.15 4.95 -23.20
N ILE A 92 12.57 3.92 -22.48
CA ILE A 92 11.89 2.63 -22.42
C ILE A 92 11.28 2.52 -21.01
N VAL A 93 9.99 2.19 -20.95
CA VAL A 93 9.25 2.04 -19.70
C VAL A 93 8.65 0.64 -19.61
N ASP A 94 8.63 0.08 -18.41
CA ASP A 94 8.17 -1.29 -18.14
C ASP A 94 6.66 -1.42 -17.89
N TYR A 95 5.93 -0.31 -17.81
CA TYR A 95 4.48 -0.34 -17.66
C TYR A 95 3.77 -0.41 -19.03
N SER A 96 3.11 -1.54 -19.29
CA SER A 96 2.06 -1.64 -20.31
C SER A 96 0.81 -0.91 -19.82
N VAL A 97 0.40 0.14 -20.54
CA VAL A 97 -0.94 0.74 -20.41
C VAL A 97 -1.98 -0.18 -21.04
#